data_AF-A0A093V2M8-F1
#
_entry.id   AF-A0A093V2M8-F1
#
_cell.length_a   1.000
_cell.length_b   1.000
_cell.length_c   1.000
_cell.angle_alpha   90.00
_cell.angle_beta   90.00
_cell.angle_gamma   90.00
#
_symmetry.space_group_name_H-M   'P 1'
#
loop_
_entity.id
_entity.type
_entity.pdbx_description
1 polymer ?
#
loop_
_entity_poly.entity_id
_entity_poly.type
_entity_poly.pdbx_seq_one_letter_code
_entity_poly.pdbx_strand_id
1 'polypeptide(L)'
;MNRVVTWNDWGESSYIGPFVTASEVPAGSLAYVDNMSHQSFLDFLPFYIAIFKGDTFNISRDQMQYWYRLAPAAAGSACGVYGNDPDQGQTTVDVNSIVQDKVFFSALLTADATVTVQIGSNAAVSYDGVAGMNHWSQDFNGQTGAVTFSVVRGGATVKSGIGAEITASTSLSNGCTNYNPWVGSF
;
A
#
# COMPACT_ATOMS: atom_id res chain seq x y z
N MET A 1 5.43 24.38 -2.36
CA MET A 1 4.27 23.90 -3.14
C MET A 1 4.18 22.40 -2.92
N ASN A 2 3.06 21.90 -2.39
CA ASN A 2 2.78 20.47 -2.31
C ASN A 2 1.73 20.10 -3.35
N ARG A 3 1.84 18.92 -3.95
CA ARG A 3 0.93 18.43 -4.99
C ARG A 3 0.56 16.98 -4.72
N VAL A 4 -0.72 16.68 -4.86
CA VAL A 4 -1.21 15.31 -5.01
C VAL A 4 -1.17 14.98 -6.50
N VAL A 5 -0.49 13.89 -6.85
CA VAL A 5 -0.40 13.37 -8.23
C VAL A 5 -0.62 11.86 -8.15
N THR A 6 -1.72 11.32 -8.66
CA THR A 6 -2.88 11.95 -9.32
C THR A 6 -4.18 11.68 -8.56
N TRP A 7 -5.27 12.36 -8.93
CA TRP A 7 -6.59 12.07 -8.35
C TRP A 7 -7.18 10.78 -8.92
N ASN A 8 -7.12 10.58 -10.24
CA ASN A 8 -7.87 9.55 -10.95
C ASN A 8 -7.12 8.97 -12.17
N ASP A 9 -5.79 8.98 -12.17
CA ASP A 9 -5.04 8.30 -13.24
C ASP A 9 -4.97 6.80 -12.97
N TRP A 10 -6.06 6.13 -13.36
CA TRP A 10 -6.22 4.68 -13.29
C TRP A 10 -5.26 3.94 -14.22
N GLY A 11 -4.88 4.55 -15.35
CA GLY A 11 -3.99 3.96 -16.34
C GLY A 11 -2.58 3.73 -15.78
N GLU A 12 -2.06 4.73 -15.07
CA GLU A 12 -0.73 4.70 -14.47
C GLU A 12 -0.71 4.18 -13.03
N SER A 13 -1.85 3.71 -12.50
CA SER A 13 -1.96 3.25 -11.10
C SER A 13 -1.56 4.34 -10.07
N SER A 14 -1.66 5.62 -10.41
CA SER A 14 -1.29 6.75 -9.53
C SER A 14 -2.49 7.46 -8.90
N TYR A 15 -3.69 6.92 -9.12
CA TYR A 15 -4.96 7.38 -8.55
C TYR A 15 -4.99 7.26 -7.02
N ILE A 16 -5.73 8.16 -6.36
CA ILE A 16 -6.08 8.04 -4.93
C ILE A 16 -7.54 8.41 -4.63
N GLY A 17 -8.28 8.85 -5.64
CA GLY A 17 -9.69 9.20 -5.53
C GLY A 17 -10.58 7.96 -5.42
N PRO A 18 -11.86 8.13 -5.04
CA PRO A 18 -12.82 7.04 -5.02
C PRO A 18 -13.10 6.55 -6.44
N PHE A 19 -13.11 5.23 -6.62
CA PHE A 19 -13.59 4.60 -7.85
C PHE A 19 -15.12 4.76 -7.93
N VAL A 20 -15.63 5.46 -8.95
CA VAL A 20 -17.08 5.72 -9.07
C VAL A 20 -17.71 4.79 -10.10
N THR A 21 -17.12 4.68 -11.30
CA THR A 21 -17.64 3.78 -12.36
C THR A 21 -16.54 3.20 -13.23
N ALA A 22 -16.80 2.02 -13.80
CA ALA A 22 -15.91 1.37 -14.77
C ALA A 22 -15.64 2.24 -16.03
N SER A 23 -16.56 3.13 -16.40
CA SER A 23 -16.39 4.04 -17.54
C SER A 23 -15.34 5.14 -17.32
N GLU A 24 -14.92 5.40 -16.08
CA GLU A 24 -13.84 6.34 -15.78
C GLU A 24 -12.45 5.74 -15.97
N VAL A 25 -12.36 4.42 -16.06
CA VAL A 25 -11.11 3.69 -16.21
C VAL A 25 -10.78 3.54 -17.69
N PRO A 26 -9.56 3.90 -18.15
CA PRO A 26 -9.13 3.67 -19.51
C PRO A 26 -9.32 2.21 -19.94
N ALA A 27 -9.66 2.01 -21.21
CA ALA A 27 -9.88 0.68 -21.75
C ALA A 27 -8.66 -0.23 -21.51
N GLY A 28 -8.89 -1.43 -20.95
CA GLY A 28 -7.83 -2.38 -20.60
C GLY A 28 -7.27 -2.21 -19.18
N SER A 29 -7.44 -1.06 -18.53
CA SER A 29 -6.88 -0.81 -17.19
C SER A 29 -7.66 -1.47 -16.06
N LEU A 30 -8.95 -1.77 -16.27
CA LEU A 30 -9.78 -2.47 -15.27
C LEU A 30 -9.18 -3.81 -14.84
N ALA A 31 -8.42 -4.48 -15.71
CA ALA A 31 -7.77 -5.74 -15.37
C ALA A 31 -6.86 -5.64 -14.13
N TYR A 32 -6.20 -4.49 -13.92
CA TYR A 32 -5.30 -4.27 -12.78
C TYR A 32 -5.82 -3.24 -11.76
N VAL A 33 -6.90 -2.54 -12.06
CA VAL A 33 -7.54 -1.54 -11.18
C VAL A 33 -8.68 -2.14 -10.35
N ASP A 34 -9.40 -3.13 -10.88
CA ASP A 34 -10.54 -3.71 -10.18
C ASP A 34 -10.10 -4.36 -8.87
N ASN A 35 -10.86 -4.09 -7.79
CA ASN A 35 -10.54 -4.47 -6.41
C ASN A 35 -9.17 -3.99 -5.87
N MET A 36 -8.56 -2.97 -6.48
CA MET A 36 -7.26 -2.39 -6.07
C MET A 36 -7.42 -0.94 -5.60
N SER A 37 -8.27 -0.68 -4.61
CA SER A 37 -8.52 0.70 -4.15
C SER A 37 -7.26 1.35 -3.55
N HIS A 38 -7.06 2.62 -3.86
CA HIS A 38 -6.03 3.48 -3.27
C HIS A 38 -6.60 4.53 -2.32
N GLN A 39 -7.91 4.51 -2.08
CA GLN A 39 -8.61 5.58 -1.36
C GLN A 39 -8.06 5.80 0.05
N SER A 40 -7.59 4.74 0.71
CA SER A 40 -6.96 4.82 2.03
C SER A 40 -5.69 5.69 2.06
N PHE A 41 -5.07 6.02 0.91
CA PHE A 41 -4.00 7.04 0.86
C PHE A 41 -4.48 8.43 1.30
N LEU A 42 -5.79 8.72 1.17
CA LEU A 42 -6.39 9.98 1.61
C LEU A 42 -6.43 10.13 3.14
N ASP A 43 -6.42 9.03 3.90
CA ASP A 43 -6.74 9.05 5.34
C ASP A 43 -5.74 9.87 6.17
N PHE A 44 -4.47 9.88 5.76
CA PHE A 44 -3.42 10.63 6.45
C PHE A 44 -3.19 12.03 5.86
N LEU A 45 -3.87 12.40 4.76
CA LEU A 45 -3.74 13.74 4.19
C LEU A 45 -4.10 14.85 5.17
N PRO A 46 -5.16 14.76 6.01
CA PRO A 46 -5.44 15.80 6.99
C PRO A 46 -4.27 16.05 7.96
N PHE A 47 -3.58 14.99 8.39
CA PHE A 47 -2.39 15.10 9.24
C PHE A 47 -1.25 15.79 8.47
N TYR A 48 -0.87 15.29 7.30
CA TYR A 48 0.23 15.87 6.53
C TYR A 48 -0.03 17.33 6.12
N ILE A 49 -1.26 17.68 5.77
CA ILE A 49 -1.64 19.05 5.42
C ILE A 49 -1.50 19.97 6.63
N ALA A 50 -1.97 19.55 7.80
CA ALA A 50 -1.85 20.34 9.03
C ALA A 50 -0.37 20.60 9.36
N ILE A 51 0.45 19.54 9.42
CA ILE A 51 1.88 19.67 9.72
C ILE A 51 2.60 20.54 8.68
N PHE A 52 2.30 20.37 7.39
CA PHE A 52 2.87 21.22 6.34
C PHE A 52 2.52 22.69 6.49
N LYS A 53 1.31 23.01 6.95
CA LYS A 53 0.87 24.38 7.22
C LYS A 53 1.44 24.96 8.51
N GLY A 54 2.18 24.17 9.30
CA GLY A 54 2.65 24.55 10.62
C GLY A 54 1.55 24.53 11.70
N ASP A 55 0.41 23.89 11.40
CA ASP A 55 -0.69 23.72 12.34
C ASP A 55 -0.46 22.48 13.22
N THR A 56 -1.10 22.45 14.40
CA THR A 56 -1.17 21.24 15.23
C THR A 56 -2.25 20.29 14.73
N PHE A 57 -2.01 18.99 14.82
CA PHE A 57 -3.02 17.97 14.51
C PHE A 57 -3.32 17.12 15.75
N ASN A 58 -4.58 17.04 16.16
CA ASN A 58 -5.00 16.19 17.28
C ASN A 58 -5.20 14.75 16.80
N ILE A 59 -4.30 13.85 17.19
CA ILE A 59 -4.43 12.41 16.92
C ILE A 59 -5.38 11.84 17.96
N SER A 60 -6.67 11.75 17.63
CA SER A 60 -7.73 11.32 18.55
C SER A 60 -7.91 9.80 18.64
N ARG A 61 -7.34 9.04 17.69
CA ARG A 61 -7.37 7.58 17.65
C ARG A 61 -6.13 7.06 16.93
N ASP A 62 -5.70 5.85 17.29
CA ASP A 62 -4.63 5.18 16.54
C ASP A 62 -5.14 4.84 15.15
N GLN A 63 -4.31 5.08 14.14
CA GLN A 63 -4.63 4.75 12.77
C GLN A 63 -3.46 4.05 12.09
N MET A 64 -3.77 3.19 11.15
CA MET A 64 -2.77 2.63 10.25
C MET A 64 -3.20 2.82 8.80
N GLN A 65 -2.21 2.99 7.94
CA GLN A 65 -2.34 3.00 6.48
C GLN A 65 -1.28 2.05 5.94
N TYR A 66 -1.65 1.14 5.06
CA TYR A 66 -0.76 0.10 4.54
C TYR A 66 -1.01 -0.18 3.08
N TRP A 67 0.06 -0.54 2.36
CA TRP A 67 0.00 -0.81 0.94
C TRP A 67 1.03 -1.84 0.51
N TYR A 68 0.64 -2.69 -0.45
CA TYR A 68 1.46 -3.76 -0.98
C TYR A 68 0.85 -4.36 -2.23
N ARG A 69 1.65 -5.05 -3.04
CA ARG A 69 1.13 -5.88 -4.13
C ARG A 69 0.53 -7.16 -3.57
N LEU A 70 -0.52 -7.66 -4.21
CA LEU A 70 -1.18 -8.90 -3.78
C LEU A 70 -0.45 -10.16 -4.26
N ALA A 71 0.65 -10.03 -4.99
CA ALA A 71 1.53 -11.14 -5.35
C ALA A 71 2.98 -10.64 -5.47
N PRO A 72 3.99 -11.51 -5.37
CA PRO A 72 5.38 -11.17 -5.65
C PRO A 72 5.56 -10.53 -7.04
N ALA A 73 6.55 -9.65 -7.19
CA ALA A 73 6.85 -8.99 -8.46
C ALA A 73 7.09 -10.01 -9.59
N ALA A 74 7.82 -11.07 -9.28
CA ALA A 74 8.13 -12.16 -10.20
C ALA A 74 7.03 -13.26 -10.28
N ALA A 75 5.82 -13.01 -9.79
CA ALA A 75 4.72 -14.00 -9.78
C ALA A 75 4.08 -14.26 -11.16
N GLY A 76 4.44 -13.46 -12.16
CA GLY A 76 3.97 -13.55 -13.54
C GLY A 76 4.92 -12.84 -14.50
N SER A 77 4.47 -12.63 -15.75
CA SER A 77 5.21 -11.85 -16.74
C SER A 77 5.05 -10.35 -16.48
N ALA A 78 6.08 -9.55 -16.78
CA ALA A 78 5.94 -8.09 -16.73
C ALA A 78 4.99 -7.53 -17.80
N CYS A 79 4.71 -8.30 -18.88
CA CYS A 79 3.77 -7.92 -19.94
C CYS A 79 4.01 -6.52 -20.54
N GLY A 80 5.28 -6.13 -20.69
CA GLY A 80 5.66 -4.83 -21.23
C GLY A 80 5.60 -3.67 -20.25
N VAL A 81 5.33 -3.92 -18.96
CA VAL A 81 5.53 -2.93 -17.90
C VAL A 81 7.02 -2.78 -17.65
N TYR A 82 7.50 -1.54 -17.79
CA TYR A 82 8.88 -1.17 -17.50
C TYR A 82 8.92 -0.24 -16.30
N GLY A 83 10.10 -0.15 -15.68
CA GLY A 83 10.37 0.79 -14.59
C GLY A 83 10.42 2.26 -14.99
N ASN A 84 10.36 2.54 -16.29
CA ASN A 84 10.55 3.84 -16.89
C ASN A 84 9.94 3.87 -18.30
N ASP A 85 10.18 4.96 -19.04
CA ASP A 85 9.65 5.16 -20.39
C ASP A 85 10.79 5.13 -21.45
N PRO A 86 11.02 3.97 -22.10
CA PRO A 86 11.99 3.84 -23.18
C PRO A 86 11.65 4.66 -24.43
N ASP A 87 10.38 4.99 -24.66
CA ASP A 87 9.96 5.78 -25.82
C ASP A 87 10.42 7.25 -25.69
N GLN A 88 10.78 7.68 -24.49
CA GLN A 88 11.45 8.95 -24.21
C GLN A 88 12.99 8.85 -24.26
N GLY A 89 13.54 7.81 -24.91
CA GLY A 89 14.99 7.62 -25.11
C GLY A 89 15.73 7.12 -23.88
N GLN A 90 15.02 6.60 -22.87
CA GLN A 90 15.63 6.06 -21.67
C GLN A 90 16.05 4.59 -21.89
N THR A 91 17.10 4.15 -21.21
CA THR A 91 17.44 2.72 -21.18
C THR A 91 16.37 1.98 -20.38
N THR A 92 15.80 0.93 -20.97
CA THR A 92 14.76 0.13 -20.31
C THR A 92 15.24 -0.42 -18.97
N VAL A 93 14.43 -0.19 -17.93
CA VAL A 93 14.64 -0.73 -16.59
C VAL A 93 13.61 -1.82 -16.32
N ASP A 94 14.10 -2.98 -15.85
CA ASP A 94 13.23 -4.06 -15.41
C ASP A 94 12.43 -3.62 -14.19
N VAL A 95 11.10 -3.65 -14.30
CA VAL A 95 10.19 -3.29 -13.21
C VAL A 95 10.43 -4.14 -11.96
N ASN A 96 10.78 -5.42 -12.12
CA ASN A 96 11.05 -6.35 -11.01
C ASN A 96 12.32 -5.99 -10.23
N SER A 97 13.20 -5.16 -10.79
CA SER A 97 14.38 -4.64 -10.09
C SER A 97 14.08 -3.41 -9.22
N ILE A 98 12.91 -2.78 -9.42
CA ILE A 98 12.51 -1.55 -8.73
C ILE A 98 11.50 -1.84 -7.63
N VAL A 99 10.46 -2.61 -7.96
CA VAL A 99 9.38 -2.87 -7.02
C VAL A 99 9.85 -3.86 -5.95
N GLN A 100 9.56 -3.54 -4.69
CA GLN A 100 9.99 -4.37 -3.56
C GLN A 100 8.85 -5.25 -3.08
N ASP A 101 9.10 -6.54 -2.87
CA ASP A 101 8.13 -7.49 -2.30
C ASP A 101 8.03 -7.27 -0.78
N LYS A 102 7.37 -6.16 -0.43
CA LYS A 102 7.23 -5.67 0.94
C LYS A 102 5.80 -5.21 1.23
N VAL A 103 5.39 -5.44 2.47
CA VAL A 103 4.27 -4.74 3.09
C VAL A 103 4.79 -3.42 3.64
N PHE A 104 4.34 -2.30 3.08
CA PHE A 104 4.64 -0.97 3.59
C PHE A 104 3.49 -0.50 4.46
N PHE A 105 3.82 0.16 5.57
CA PHE A 105 2.79 0.64 6.48
C PHE A 105 3.26 1.82 7.31
N SER A 106 2.30 2.65 7.66
CA SER A 106 2.46 3.81 8.50
C SER A 106 1.46 3.75 9.65
N ALA A 107 1.89 4.15 10.84
CA ALA A 107 1.01 4.26 12.00
C ALA A 107 1.00 5.70 12.51
N LEU A 108 -0.19 6.25 12.70
CA LEU A 108 -0.42 7.52 13.37
C LEU A 108 -0.96 7.22 14.77
N LEU A 109 -0.06 7.21 15.75
CA LEU A 109 -0.30 6.70 17.10
C LEU A 109 -0.63 7.83 18.08
N THR A 110 -1.59 7.58 18.95
CA THR A 110 -1.98 8.49 20.05
C THR A 110 -0.93 8.56 21.18
N ALA A 111 -0.20 7.47 21.38
CA ALA A 111 0.87 7.28 22.35
C ALA A 111 1.81 6.16 21.87
N ASP A 112 2.96 5.99 22.52
CA ASP A 112 3.89 4.90 22.24
C ASP A 112 3.16 3.54 22.27
N ALA A 113 3.51 2.67 21.32
CA ALA A 113 2.89 1.36 21.14
C ALA A 113 3.81 0.43 20.36
N THR A 114 3.57 -0.88 20.49
CA THR A 114 4.15 -1.86 19.57
C THR A 114 3.17 -2.09 18.44
N VAL A 115 3.59 -1.87 17.20
CA VAL A 115 2.86 -2.28 16.01
C VAL A 115 3.27 -3.71 15.66
N THR A 116 2.32 -4.58 15.36
CA THR A 116 2.62 -5.91 14.83
C THR A 116 2.03 -6.12 13.46
N VAL A 117 2.78 -6.84 12.62
CA VAL A 117 2.37 -7.23 11.27
C VAL A 117 2.57 -8.73 11.10
N GLN A 118 1.54 -9.42 10.64
CA GLN A 118 1.54 -10.87 10.42
C GLN A 118 1.04 -11.15 9.01
N ILE A 119 1.79 -11.93 8.23
CA ILE A 119 1.37 -12.36 6.88
C ILE A 119 0.91 -13.81 6.96
N GLY A 120 -0.37 -14.06 6.66
CA GLY A 120 -0.99 -15.38 6.77
C GLY A 120 -0.91 -15.93 8.19
N SER A 121 -0.48 -17.19 8.33
CA SER A 121 -0.35 -17.89 9.61
C SER A 121 1.07 -17.84 10.21
N ASN A 122 1.97 -17.05 9.63
CA ASN A 122 3.35 -16.92 10.11
C ASN A 122 3.42 -16.20 11.46
N ALA A 123 4.60 -16.19 12.09
CA ALA A 123 4.80 -15.41 13.31
C ALA A 123 4.65 -13.91 13.02
N ALA A 124 3.99 -13.19 13.92
CA ALA A 124 3.90 -11.74 13.85
C ALA A 124 5.28 -11.11 14.10
N VAL A 125 5.59 -10.06 13.35
CA VAL A 125 6.79 -9.22 13.54
C VAL A 125 6.38 -7.95 14.27
N SER A 126 7.23 -7.50 15.19
CA SER A 126 6.96 -6.33 16.04
C SER A 126 7.84 -5.14 15.68
N TYR A 127 7.26 -3.95 15.78
CA TYR A 127 7.87 -2.66 15.49
C TYR A 127 7.53 -1.70 16.63
N ASP A 128 8.54 -1.17 17.31
CA ASP A 128 8.34 -0.19 18.38
C ASP A 128 8.08 1.18 17.79
N GLY A 129 6.89 1.71 18.06
CA GLY A 129 6.43 3.02 17.61
C GLY A 129 6.28 4.01 18.75
N VAL A 130 6.48 5.29 18.43
CA VAL A 130 6.27 6.41 19.35
C VAL A 130 4.97 7.14 19.02
N ALA A 131 4.47 7.94 19.96
CA ALA A 131 3.37 8.86 19.70
C ALA A 131 3.64 9.70 18.43
N GLY A 132 2.64 9.84 17.56
CA GLY A 132 2.78 10.52 16.27
C GLY A 132 2.93 9.57 15.08
N MET A 133 3.57 10.05 14.02
CA MET A 133 3.71 9.35 12.75
C MET A 133 4.94 8.45 12.74
N ASN A 134 4.75 7.20 12.32
CA ASN A 134 5.81 6.21 12.18
C ASN A 134 5.68 5.49 10.83
N HIS A 135 6.79 5.03 10.26
CA HIS A 135 6.85 4.35 8.96
C HIS A 135 7.75 3.13 9.02
N TRP A 136 7.28 2.00 8.46
CA TRP A 136 8.06 0.78 8.36
C TRP A 136 7.73 0.01 7.09
N SER A 137 8.50 -1.06 6.87
CA SER A 137 8.18 -2.08 5.89
C SER A 137 8.57 -3.46 6.41
N GLN A 138 7.89 -4.49 5.89
CA GLN A 138 8.17 -5.89 6.15
C GLN A 138 8.32 -6.65 4.84
N ASP A 139 9.42 -7.37 4.66
CA ASP A 139 9.59 -8.25 3.49
C ASP A 139 8.53 -9.35 3.47
N PHE A 140 8.03 -9.68 2.27
CA PHE A 140 7.17 -10.85 2.08
C PHE A 140 7.91 -12.12 2.52
N ASN A 141 9.19 -12.26 2.17
CA ASN A 141 10.01 -13.44 2.49
C ASN A 141 9.32 -14.77 2.14
N GLY A 142 8.58 -14.80 1.02
CA GLY A 142 7.82 -15.96 0.56
C GLY A 142 6.54 -16.25 1.35
N GLN A 143 6.17 -15.40 2.33
CA GLN A 143 4.93 -15.52 3.09
C GLN A 143 3.73 -15.10 2.24
N THR A 144 2.64 -15.84 2.37
CA THR A 144 1.36 -15.62 1.70
C THR A 144 0.23 -15.61 2.72
N GLY A 145 -0.95 -15.14 2.34
CA GLY A 145 -2.13 -15.05 3.19
C GLY A 145 -2.53 -13.61 3.49
N ALA A 146 -3.66 -13.46 4.18
CA ALA A 146 -4.13 -12.16 4.65
C ALA A 146 -3.11 -11.49 5.59
N VAL A 147 -2.96 -10.18 5.49
CA VAL A 147 -2.02 -9.43 6.31
C VAL A 147 -2.76 -8.83 7.50
N THR A 148 -2.43 -9.24 8.72
CA THR A 148 -3.00 -8.69 9.94
C THR A 148 -2.08 -7.62 10.51
N PHE A 149 -2.64 -6.45 10.78
CA PHE A 149 -1.97 -5.31 11.38
C PHE A 149 -2.59 -5.05 12.75
N SER A 150 -1.78 -4.81 13.78
CA SER A 150 -2.27 -4.53 15.13
C SER A 150 -1.44 -3.46 15.82
N VAL A 151 -2.11 -2.65 16.63
CA VAL A 151 -1.49 -1.75 17.61
C VAL A 151 -1.65 -2.39 18.98
N VAL A 152 -0.56 -2.56 19.71
CA VAL A 152 -0.48 -3.27 20.99
C VAL A 152 0.06 -2.34 22.07
N ARG A 153 -0.63 -2.28 23.21
CA ARG A 153 -0.17 -1.59 24.42
C ARG A 153 -0.43 -2.46 25.65
N GLY A 154 0.56 -2.57 26.54
CA GLY A 154 0.45 -3.40 27.75
C GLY A 154 0.15 -4.88 27.46
N GLY A 155 0.58 -5.40 26.31
CA GLY A 155 0.32 -6.77 25.88
C GLY A 155 -1.07 -7.03 25.28
N ALA A 156 -1.94 -6.02 25.19
CA ALA A 156 -3.26 -6.13 24.59
C ALA A 156 -3.33 -5.42 23.24
N THR A 157 -3.98 -6.04 22.26
CA THR A 157 -4.33 -5.39 20.99
C THR A 157 -5.41 -4.35 21.24
N VAL A 158 -5.08 -3.07 21.02
CA VAL A 158 -6.01 -1.95 21.19
C VAL A 158 -6.73 -1.60 19.89
N LYS A 159 -6.13 -1.94 18.75
CA LYS A 159 -6.74 -1.78 17.43
C LYS A 159 -6.10 -2.76 16.44
N SER A 160 -6.88 -3.23 15.48
CA SER A 160 -6.40 -4.13 14.43
C SER A 160 -7.18 -3.97 13.14
N GLY A 161 -6.57 -4.39 12.04
CA GLY A 161 -7.20 -4.53 10.75
C GLY A 161 -6.59 -5.67 9.96
N ILE A 162 -7.36 -6.18 8.99
CA ILE A 162 -6.93 -7.26 8.10
C ILE A 162 -6.92 -6.68 6.69
N GLY A 163 -5.76 -6.72 6.04
CA GLY A 163 -5.59 -6.37 4.64
C GLY A 163 -5.87 -7.55 3.70
N ALA A 164 -5.92 -7.25 2.41
CA ALA A 164 -6.07 -8.25 1.36
C ALA A 164 -4.95 -9.32 1.40
N GLU A 165 -5.25 -10.52 0.89
CA GLU A 165 -4.32 -11.63 0.86
C GLU A 165 -3.19 -11.42 -0.15
N ILE A 166 -1.96 -11.76 0.27
CA ILE A 166 -0.82 -11.97 -0.63
C ILE A 166 -0.89 -13.40 -1.15
N THR A 167 -1.01 -13.59 -2.47
CA THR A 167 -1.01 -14.88 -3.14
C THR A 167 0.36 -15.21 -3.72
N ALA A 168 0.65 -16.51 -3.90
CA ALA A 168 1.92 -16.96 -4.48
C ALA A 168 2.06 -16.64 -5.98
N SER A 169 0.94 -16.51 -6.70
CA SER A 169 0.87 -16.26 -8.14
C SER A 169 0.06 -15.01 -8.43
N THR A 170 0.22 -14.45 -9.63
CA THR A 170 -0.64 -13.35 -10.08
C THR A 170 -2.12 -13.76 -10.14
N SER A 171 -3.00 -12.79 -9.87
CA SER A 171 -4.46 -12.91 -10.03
C SER A 171 -4.95 -12.52 -11.42
N LEU A 172 -4.09 -11.95 -12.27
CA LEU A 172 -4.49 -11.53 -13.61
C LEU A 172 -4.62 -12.74 -14.54
N SER A 173 -5.76 -12.85 -15.22
CA SER A 173 -6.10 -14.00 -16.08
C SER A 173 -5.19 -14.18 -17.30
N ASN A 174 -4.46 -13.13 -17.68
CA ASN A 174 -3.49 -13.14 -18.77
C ASN A 174 -2.07 -13.58 -18.35
N GLY A 175 -1.86 -13.91 -17.07
CA GLY A 175 -0.55 -14.33 -16.54
C GLY A 175 0.45 -13.19 -16.32
N CYS A 176 0.01 -11.93 -16.43
CA CYS A 176 0.82 -10.76 -16.11
C CYS A 176 0.86 -10.50 -14.60
N THR A 177 1.96 -9.96 -14.08
CA THR A 177 2.00 -9.45 -12.70
C THR A 177 1.18 -8.17 -12.60
N ASN A 178 0.33 -8.05 -11.58
CA ASN A 178 -0.26 -6.77 -11.21
C ASN A 178 0.72 -5.98 -10.33
N TYR A 179 1.31 -4.91 -10.88
CA TYR A 179 2.21 -4.02 -10.15
C TYR A 179 1.50 -2.95 -9.33
N ASN A 180 0.19 -2.78 -9.56
CA ASN A 180 -0.65 -1.87 -8.80
C ASN A 180 -0.72 -2.32 -7.33
N PRO A 181 -0.44 -1.46 -6.34
CA PRO A 181 -0.60 -1.84 -4.95
C PRO A 181 -2.08 -1.88 -4.56
N TRP A 182 -2.40 -2.71 -3.58
CA TRP A 182 -3.64 -2.58 -2.84
C TRP A 182 -3.38 -1.74 -1.60
N VAL A 183 -4.31 -0.86 -1.23
CA VAL A 183 -4.16 0.06 -0.09
C VAL A 183 -5.31 -0.12 0.87
N GLY A 184 -4.99 -0.24 2.16
CA GLY A 184 -5.97 -0.31 3.24
C GLY A 184 -5.57 0.53 4.44
N SER A 185 -6.49 0.64 5.39
CA SER A 185 -6.31 1.42 6.60
C SER A 185 -7.34 1.05 7.68
N PHE A 186 -7.15 1.60 8.88
CA PHE A 186 -8.17 1.64 9.95
C PHE A 186 -8.02 2.85 10.88
#